data_AF-A0A2C9ULR7-F1
#
_entry.id   AF-A0A2C9ULR7-F1
#
_cell.length_a   1.000
_cell.length_b   1.000
_cell.length_c   1.000
_cell.angle_alpha   90.00
_cell.angle_beta   90.00
_cell.angle_gamma   90.00
#
_symmetry.space_group_name_H-M   'P 1'
#
loop_
_entity.id
_entity.type
_entity.pdbx_description
1 polymer ?
#
loop_
_entity_poly.entity_id
_entity_poly.type
_entity_poly.pdbx_seq_one_letter_code
_entity_poly.pdbx_strand_id
1 'polypeptide(L)'
;MGQENFTPQKRASGGGGAGGLPTTTANGRGGRATMPRGRQIHKTFNNIKITILCGFVTILVLRGTIGIGNLTSSEEEVINQNLVEETNRILAEIRSDGDPTDPDEPAEADMNLNVTYTLGPKLSKWDEERKVWLSQNPEFPNYVNGKPRILLLTGSPPNPCDNPIGDHYLLKAIKNKIDYCRIHGIEIVYNMAHLDKELAGYWAKLPMIRRLMLSHPEVEWIWWMDSDAMFTDMVFEIPLSKYNNHNLVIHGYPDLLFEQKSWIALNTGSFLFRNCKWSLDLLDAWAPMGPKGPIREEAGKILTANLKGRPAFEADDQSALIYLLLAQKDQWMDKVYIENQYYLHGYWAGLVDRYEEMIEKYHPGLGDERWPFVTHFVGCKPCGSYGDYPVEQCLRSMERAFNFADNQVLKLYGFGHRGLLSPKIKRIRNETVTPLEYVDQFDIRHSVHGNSR
;
A
#
# COMPACT_ATOMS: atom_id res chain seq x y z
N MET A 1 4.01 -47.75 3.13
CA MET A 1 3.03 -48.15 4.16
C MET A 1 2.15 -46.93 4.45
N GLY A 2 0.83 -47.06 4.28
CA GLY A 2 -0.18 -46.11 4.75
C GLY A 2 -0.47 -44.87 3.88
N GLN A 3 -1.15 -45.05 2.75
CA GLN A 3 -1.96 -44.01 2.10
C GLN A 3 -3.39 -44.11 2.64
N GLU A 4 -4.03 -43.00 3.03
CA GLU A 4 -5.49 -42.89 3.00
C GLU A 4 -5.92 -41.51 2.49
N ASN A 5 -6.57 -41.52 1.33
CA ASN A 5 -7.44 -40.48 0.79
C ASN A 5 -8.89 -40.86 1.15
N PHE A 6 -9.72 -39.88 1.52
CA PHE A 6 -11.18 -40.05 1.46
C PHE A 6 -11.84 -38.80 0.87
N THR A 7 -12.54 -39.02 -0.25
CA THR A 7 -13.47 -38.10 -0.93
C THR A 7 -14.92 -38.56 -0.68
N PRO A 8 -15.92 -37.68 -0.91
CA PRO A 8 -17.22 -37.68 -0.22
C PRO A 8 -18.33 -38.45 -0.94
N GLN A 9 -19.37 -38.85 -0.19
CA GLN A 9 -20.56 -39.55 -0.72
C GLN A 9 -21.85 -38.73 -0.70
N LYS A 10 -22.66 -38.98 -1.74
CA LYS A 10 -23.89 -38.33 -2.19
C LYS A 10 -25.15 -38.72 -1.40
N ARG A 11 -26.13 -37.82 -1.48
CA ARG A 11 -27.59 -37.97 -1.30
C ARG A 11 -28.19 -39.25 -1.90
N ALA A 12 -29.18 -39.82 -1.21
CA ALA A 12 -30.37 -40.42 -1.80
C ALA A 12 -31.57 -40.41 -0.82
N SER A 13 -32.76 -40.48 -1.41
CA SER A 13 -34.12 -40.17 -0.95
C SER A 13 -34.92 -41.34 -0.37
N GLY A 14 -35.97 -41.04 0.41
CA GLY A 14 -37.29 -41.69 0.23
C GLY A 14 -37.95 -42.36 1.45
N GLY A 15 -39.02 -41.74 1.96
CA GLY A 15 -40.36 -42.35 2.08
C GLY A 15 -40.71 -43.29 3.24
N GLY A 16 -41.69 -42.86 4.06
CA GLY A 16 -42.87 -43.68 4.38
C GLY A 16 -43.08 -44.17 5.83
N GLY A 17 -44.18 -43.72 6.44
CA GLY A 17 -45.16 -44.64 7.04
C GLY A 17 -45.14 -44.92 8.56
N ALA A 18 -46.00 -44.19 9.28
CA ALA A 18 -46.93 -44.60 10.35
C ALA A 18 -46.59 -45.70 11.38
N GLY A 19 -46.79 -45.37 12.67
CA GLY A 19 -47.05 -46.32 13.76
C GLY A 19 -47.79 -45.61 14.90
N GLY A 20 -49.01 -46.06 15.22
CA GLY A 20 -49.92 -45.41 16.19
C GLY A 20 -50.10 -46.16 17.52
N LEU A 21 -50.67 -45.44 18.50
CA LEU A 21 -51.59 -45.82 19.60
C LEU A 21 -51.13 -46.91 20.61
N PRO A 22 -51.65 -47.00 21.87
CA PRO A 22 -53.09 -46.99 22.20
C PRO A 22 -53.56 -46.59 23.64
N THR A 23 -54.88 -46.79 23.85
CA THR A 23 -55.65 -47.15 25.08
C THR A 23 -56.47 -46.11 25.90
N THR A 24 -57.73 -45.93 25.47
CA THR A 24 -59.04 -46.26 26.13
C THR A 24 -59.30 -46.06 27.64
N THR A 25 -60.42 -45.40 28.02
CA THR A 25 -61.71 -46.03 28.46
C THR A 25 -62.85 -45.05 28.86
N ALA A 26 -64.02 -45.30 28.25
CA ALA A 26 -65.44 -45.31 28.69
C ALA A 26 -66.15 -44.28 29.64
N ASN A 27 -67.30 -43.82 29.11
CA ASN A 27 -68.67 -43.65 29.67
C ASN A 27 -69.04 -42.58 30.72
N GLY A 28 -70.09 -41.80 30.40
CA GLY A 28 -70.91 -41.06 31.38
C GLY A 28 -72.01 -40.17 30.77
N ARG A 29 -73.27 -40.44 31.12
CA ARG A 29 -74.54 -39.86 30.65
C ARG A 29 -74.72 -38.34 30.87
N GLY A 30 -75.50 -37.73 29.96
CA GLY A 30 -76.69 -36.92 30.27
C GLY A 30 -76.51 -35.49 30.79
N GLY A 31 -76.94 -34.51 29.99
CA GLY A 31 -77.14 -33.13 30.46
C GLY A 31 -77.42 -32.15 29.33
N ARG A 32 -78.70 -31.85 29.10
CA ARG A 32 -79.17 -30.84 28.14
C ARG A 32 -78.95 -29.45 28.77
N ALA A 33 -78.09 -28.61 28.19
CA ALA A 33 -78.02 -27.18 28.49
C ALA A 33 -77.62 -26.39 27.23
N THR A 34 -78.58 -25.60 26.74
CA THR A 34 -78.42 -24.53 25.74
C THR A 34 -77.65 -23.34 26.34
N MET A 35 -76.72 -22.74 25.59
CA MET A 35 -76.25 -21.32 25.63
C MET A 35 -74.97 -21.15 24.74
N PRO A 36 -74.57 -19.94 24.32
CA PRO A 36 -75.18 -19.12 23.27
C PRO A 36 -74.18 -18.75 22.14
N ARG A 37 -74.71 -18.09 21.12
CA ARG A 37 -74.11 -17.70 19.83
C ARG A 37 -73.07 -16.56 19.95
N GLY A 38 -72.03 -16.72 20.78
CA GLY A 38 -71.03 -15.67 21.06
C GLY A 38 -69.56 -16.08 20.91
N ARG A 39 -69.24 -17.36 20.67
CA ARG A 39 -67.86 -17.87 20.62
C ARG A 39 -67.27 -18.09 19.21
N GLN A 40 -68.00 -17.71 18.18
CA GLN A 40 -67.56 -17.84 16.78
C GLN A 40 -66.88 -16.56 16.25
N ILE A 41 -67.06 -15.42 16.91
CA ILE A 41 -66.46 -14.13 16.52
C ILE A 41 -65.01 -14.00 17.06
N HIS A 42 -64.71 -14.58 18.22
CA HIS A 42 -63.37 -14.51 18.82
C HIS A 42 -62.30 -15.32 18.06
N LYS A 43 -62.68 -16.44 17.42
CA LYS A 43 -61.75 -17.23 16.57
C LYS A 43 -61.44 -16.51 15.25
N THR A 44 -62.42 -15.82 14.66
CA THR A 44 -62.22 -15.03 13.44
C THR A 44 -61.35 -13.80 13.72
N PHE A 45 -61.52 -13.14 14.87
CA PHE A 45 -60.67 -12.01 15.25
C PHE A 45 -59.23 -12.41 15.60
N ASN A 46 -59.00 -13.57 16.24
CA ASN A 46 -57.62 -14.04 16.48
C ASN A 46 -56.94 -14.50 15.20
N ASN A 47 -57.66 -15.12 14.26
CA ASN A 47 -57.10 -15.47 12.96
C ASN A 47 -56.82 -14.22 12.11
N ILE A 48 -57.67 -13.19 12.16
CA ILE A 48 -57.40 -11.90 11.50
C ILE A 48 -56.21 -11.18 12.14
N LYS A 49 -56.07 -11.20 13.48
CA LYS A 49 -54.90 -10.64 14.17
C LYS A 49 -53.61 -11.38 13.81
N ILE A 50 -53.64 -12.71 13.67
CA ILE A 50 -52.49 -13.50 13.24
C ILE A 50 -52.16 -13.23 11.77
N THR A 51 -53.16 -13.08 10.88
CA THR A 51 -52.92 -12.75 9.47
C THR A 51 -52.40 -11.31 9.30
N ILE A 52 -52.87 -10.36 10.11
CA ILE A 52 -52.33 -8.99 10.13
C ILE A 52 -50.91 -8.99 10.72
N LEU A 53 -50.62 -9.77 11.76
CA LEU A 53 -49.28 -9.90 12.33
C LEU A 53 -48.32 -10.59 11.35
N CYS A 54 -48.74 -11.66 10.67
CA CYS A 54 -47.97 -12.29 9.60
C CYS A 54 -47.79 -11.35 8.41
N GLY A 55 -48.80 -10.55 8.05
CA GLY A 55 -48.68 -9.49 7.05
C GLY A 55 -47.67 -8.40 7.47
N PHE A 56 -47.70 -7.97 8.72
CA PHE A 56 -46.75 -6.99 9.28
C PHE A 56 -45.33 -7.53 9.39
N VAL A 57 -45.17 -8.80 9.78
CA VAL A 57 -43.87 -9.49 9.82
C VAL A 57 -43.35 -9.72 8.40
N THR A 58 -44.21 -10.04 7.43
CA THR A 58 -43.80 -10.15 6.01
C THR A 58 -43.44 -8.77 5.43
N ILE A 59 -44.15 -7.70 5.80
CA ILE A 59 -43.77 -6.32 5.45
C ILE A 59 -42.50 -5.87 6.18
N LEU A 60 -42.25 -6.30 7.41
CA LEU A 60 -41.01 -6.01 8.15
C LEU A 60 -39.83 -6.84 7.64
N VAL A 61 -40.04 -8.07 7.17
CA VAL A 61 -39.04 -8.91 6.52
C VAL A 61 -38.79 -8.41 5.09
N LEU A 62 -39.82 -7.97 4.36
CA LEU A 62 -39.68 -7.31 3.05
C LEU A 62 -39.08 -5.90 3.19
N ARG A 63 -39.37 -5.13 4.25
CA ARG A 63 -38.68 -3.86 4.55
C ARG A 63 -37.29 -4.07 5.15
N GLY A 64 -37.03 -5.19 5.81
CA GLY A 64 -35.70 -5.63 6.25
C GLY A 64 -34.84 -6.14 5.10
N THR A 65 -35.44 -6.63 4.01
CA THR A 65 -34.75 -7.06 2.78
C THR A 65 -34.77 -6.01 1.66
N ILE A 66 -35.54 -4.92 1.79
CA ILE A 66 -35.59 -3.79 0.84
C ILE A 66 -35.17 -2.45 1.50
N GLY A 67 -34.59 -2.46 2.70
CA GLY A 67 -34.42 -1.19 3.43
C GLY A 67 -33.50 -1.16 4.62
N ILE A 68 -32.32 -1.80 4.58
CA ILE A 68 -31.14 -1.43 5.42
C ILE A 68 -29.83 -1.57 4.60
N GLY A 69 -29.91 -1.43 3.27
CA GLY A 69 -28.74 -1.48 2.37
C GLY A 69 -28.34 -0.13 1.77
N ASN A 70 -29.03 0.97 2.13
CA ASN A 70 -28.90 2.25 1.41
C ASN A 70 -28.64 3.50 2.28
N LEU A 71 -28.39 3.32 3.58
CA LEU A 71 -28.04 4.44 4.48
C LEU A 71 -26.53 4.53 4.76
N THR A 72 -25.77 3.48 4.49
CA THR A 72 -24.30 3.53 4.51
C THR A 72 -23.71 3.83 3.14
N SER A 73 -24.37 3.42 2.05
CA SER A 73 -23.93 3.73 0.68
C SER A 73 -24.11 5.21 0.34
N SER A 74 -25.20 5.86 0.78
CA SER A 74 -25.49 7.25 0.42
C SER A 74 -24.57 8.25 1.11
N GLU A 75 -24.14 8.02 2.35
CA GLU A 75 -23.12 8.86 2.99
C GLU A 75 -21.74 8.66 2.35
N GLU A 76 -21.37 7.43 2.02
CA GLU A 76 -20.10 7.14 1.33
C GLU A 76 -20.06 7.71 -0.08
N GLU A 77 -21.15 7.60 -0.84
CA GLU A 77 -21.27 8.11 -2.21
C GLU A 77 -21.29 9.66 -2.23
N VAL A 78 -21.91 10.29 -1.23
CA VAL A 78 -21.87 11.75 -1.04
C VAL A 78 -20.47 12.22 -0.64
N ILE A 79 -19.75 11.49 0.21
CA ILE A 79 -18.36 11.83 0.54
C ILE A 79 -17.46 11.67 -0.68
N ASN A 80 -17.62 10.60 -1.47
CA ASN A 80 -16.87 10.38 -2.71
C ASN A 80 -17.14 11.48 -3.74
N GLN A 81 -18.40 11.90 -3.95
CA GLN A 81 -18.74 12.99 -4.85
C GLN A 81 -18.09 14.32 -4.42
N ASN A 82 -18.12 14.63 -3.11
CA ASN A 82 -17.50 15.84 -2.59
C ASN A 82 -15.97 15.86 -2.79
N LEU A 83 -15.29 14.71 -2.60
CA LEU A 83 -13.84 14.59 -2.85
C LEU A 83 -13.50 14.83 -4.33
N VAL A 84 -14.29 14.25 -5.24
CA VAL A 84 -14.09 14.40 -6.69
C VAL A 84 -14.34 15.85 -7.12
N GLU A 85 -15.39 16.50 -6.61
CA GLU A 85 -15.74 17.87 -6.96
C GLU A 85 -14.73 18.89 -6.43
N GLU A 86 -14.31 18.76 -5.17
CA GLU A 86 -13.30 19.64 -4.54
C GLU A 86 -11.95 19.51 -5.25
N THR A 87 -11.58 18.31 -5.69
CA THR A 87 -10.32 18.13 -6.41
C THR A 87 -10.36 18.65 -7.85
N ASN A 88 -11.47 18.44 -8.56
CA ASN A 88 -11.67 19.01 -9.90
C ASN A 88 -11.60 20.55 -9.89
N ARG A 89 -12.06 21.17 -8.80
CA ARG A 89 -11.94 22.62 -8.61
C ARG A 89 -10.48 23.08 -8.47
N ILE A 90 -9.67 22.39 -7.68
CA ILE A 90 -8.24 22.70 -7.50
C ILE A 90 -7.48 22.49 -8.82
N LEU A 91 -7.82 21.44 -9.58
CA LEU A 91 -7.21 21.13 -10.88
C LEU A 91 -7.47 22.19 -11.96
N ALA A 92 -8.67 22.79 -11.96
CA ALA A 92 -9.00 23.86 -12.89
C ALA A 92 -8.17 25.13 -12.64
N GLU A 93 -7.78 25.38 -11.39
CA GLU A 93 -6.97 26.54 -11.00
C GLU A 93 -5.49 26.36 -11.40
N ILE A 94 -4.95 25.14 -11.34
CA ILE A 94 -3.56 24.82 -11.72
C ILE A 94 -3.34 24.89 -13.25
N ARG A 95 -4.38 24.62 -14.06
CA ARG A 95 -4.28 24.52 -15.53
C ARG A 95 -4.40 25.84 -16.28
N SER A 96 -4.62 26.95 -15.59
CA SER A 96 -4.77 28.28 -16.20
C SER A 96 -3.50 28.79 -16.90
N ASP A 97 -2.33 28.20 -16.63
CA ASP A 97 -1.01 28.73 -17.05
C ASP A 97 -0.28 27.88 -18.11
N GLY A 98 -0.97 26.96 -18.81
CA GLY A 98 -0.35 26.12 -19.84
C GLY A 98 -0.26 26.81 -21.22
N ASP A 99 0.94 27.21 -21.64
CA ASP A 99 1.25 27.72 -22.99
C ASP A 99 1.26 26.56 -24.03
N PRO A 100 0.47 26.59 -25.13
CA PRO A 100 0.25 25.42 -26.00
C PRO A 100 1.31 25.19 -27.09
N THR A 101 2.45 25.86 -27.07
CA THR A 101 3.41 25.77 -28.19
C THR A 101 4.85 25.51 -27.76
N ASP A 102 5.25 24.23 -27.75
CA ASP A 102 6.66 23.84 -27.84
C ASP A 102 6.84 22.90 -29.06
N PRO A 103 7.40 23.38 -30.20
CA PRO A 103 7.47 22.62 -31.46
C PRO A 103 8.66 21.66 -31.63
N ASP A 104 9.52 21.45 -30.63
CA ASP A 104 10.84 20.82 -30.84
C ASP A 104 11.02 19.43 -30.16
N GLU A 105 10.27 18.42 -30.58
CA GLU A 105 10.67 17.00 -30.37
C GLU A 105 11.19 16.38 -31.69
N PRO A 106 12.52 16.23 -31.87
CA PRO A 106 13.08 15.48 -32.99
C PRO A 106 12.74 13.99 -32.88
N ALA A 107 12.43 13.36 -34.01
CA ALA A 107 12.14 11.92 -34.11
C ALA A 107 13.21 11.07 -33.40
N GLU A 108 12.77 10.17 -32.51
CA GLU A 108 13.63 9.30 -31.71
C GLU A 108 14.49 8.40 -32.61
N ALA A 109 15.81 8.43 -32.42
CA ALA A 109 16.71 7.47 -33.05
C ALA A 109 16.65 6.14 -32.27
N ASP A 110 16.15 5.10 -32.92
CA ASP A 110 16.12 3.74 -32.36
C ASP A 110 17.53 3.30 -31.91
N MET A 111 17.59 2.71 -30.72
CA MET A 111 18.83 2.12 -30.21
C MET A 111 19.35 1.03 -31.16
N ASN A 112 20.65 1.07 -31.42
CA ASN A 112 21.32 0.02 -32.16
C ASN A 112 21.37 -1.26 -31.30
N LEU A 113 20.58 -2.27 -31.68
CA LEU A 113 20.48 -3.57 -31.00
C LEU A 113 21.82 -4.32 -30.87
N ASN A 114 22.86 -3.90 -31.58
CA ASN A 114 24.21 -4.47 -31.50
C ASN A 114 25.07 -3.89 -30.35
N VAL A 115 24.58 -2.87 -29.63
CA VAL A 115 25.31 -2.25 -28.51
C VAL A 115 24.70 -2.71 -27.19
N THR A 116 25.51 -3.28 -26.31
CA THR A 116 25.09 -3.61 -24.95
C THR A 116 24.93 -2.35 -24.11
N TYR A 117 23.73 -2.15 -23.55
CA TYR A 117 23.43 -1.01 -22.68
C TYR A 117 24.33 -1.00 -21.42
N THR A 118 24.74 0.19 -20.98
CA THR A 118 25.50 0.41 -19.74
C THR A 118 25.01 1.65 -19.01
N LEU A 119 24.87 1.60 -17.67
CA LEU A 119 24.50 2.75 -16.84
C LEU A 119 25.58 3.86 -16.77
N GLY A 120 26.78 3.57 -17.28
CA GLY A 120 27.92 4.47 -17.31
C GLY A 120 29.24 3.71 -17.28
N PRO A 121 30.38 4.43 -17.16
CA PRO A 121 31.68 3.80 -17.07
C PRO A 121 31.78 2.85 -15.86
N LYS A 122 32.44 1.70 -16.05
CA LYS A 122 32.68 0.73 -14.99
C LYS A 122 33.60 1.32 -13.93
N LEU A 123 33.11 1.37 -12.70
CA LEU A 123 33.89 1.81 -11.53
C LEU A 123 34.45 0.58 -10.84
N SER A 124 35.74 0.57 -10.52
CA SER A 124 36.42 -0.56 -9.87
C SER A 124 36.81 -0.27 -8.41
N LYS A 125 37.00 1.01 -8.04
CA LYS A 125 37.60 1.43 -6.76
C LYS A 125 36.69 2.37 -5.94
N TRP A 126 35.37 2.24 -6.10
CA TRP A 126 34.43 3.18 -5.49
C TRP A 126 34.51 3.21 -3.96
N ASP A 127 34.71 2.06 -3.32
CA ASP A 127 34.82 2.02 -1.85
C ASP A 127 36.07 2.74 -1.35
N GLU A 128 37.21 2.59 -2.04
CA GLU A 128 38.44 3.31 -1.71
C GLU A 128 38.30 4.82 -1.99
N GLU A 129 37.74 5.20 -3.13
CA GLU A 129 37.50 6.59 -3.52
C GLU A 129 36.56 7.29 -2.52
N ARG A 130 35.45 6.65 -2.17
CA ARG A 130 34.49 7.15 -1.17
C ARG A 130 35.14 7.28 0.20
N LYS A 131 35.97 6.32 0.62
CA LYS A 131 36.71 6.39 1.89
C LYS A 131 37.69 7.56 1.91
N VAL A 132 38.41 7.80 0.82
CA VAL A 132 39.31 8.96 0.69
C VAL A 132 38.52 10.26 0.76
N TRP A 133 37.39 10.36 0.04
CA TRP A 133 36.52 11.52 0.07
C TRP A 133 36.01 11.83 1.50
N LEU A 134 35.51 10.82 2.22
CA LEU A 134 35.03 10.98 3.60
C LEU A 134 36.14 11.46 4.55
N SER A 135 37.38 11.02 4.34
CA SER A 135 38.52 11.47 5.14
C SER A 135 38.92 12.93 4.85
N GLN A 136 38.64 13.42 3.65
CA GLN A 136 38.96 14.78 3.20
C GLN A 136 37.86 15.79 3.50
N ASN A 137 36.62 15.32 3.72
CA ASN A 137 35.43 16.17 3.94
C ASN A 137 34.72 15.80 5.27
N PRO A 138 35.38 15.98 6.44
CA PRO A 138 34.85 15.57 7.74
C PRO A 138 33.56 16.30 8.15
N GLU A 139 33.24 17.43 7.53
CA GLU A 139 32.00 18.19 7.71
C GLU A 139 30.77 17.51 7.06
N PHE A 140 30.98 16.52 6.19
CA PHE A 140 29.95 15.69 5.58
C PHE A 140 30.10 14.21 6.00
N PRO A 141 29.90 13.88 7.29
CA PRO A 141 30.04 12.51 7.75
C PRO A 141 28.90 11.63 7.24
N ASN A 142 29.23 10.37 6.95
CA ASN A 142 28.24 9.35 6.61
C ASN A 142 27.47 8.80 7.82
N TYR A 143 27.86 9.19 9.03
CA TYR A 143 27.14 8.93 10.27
C TYR A 143 27.00 10.22 11.08
N VAL A 144 25.78 10.53 11.51
CA VAL A 144 25.45 11.70 12.36
C VAL A 144 24.81 11.16 13.65
N ASN A 145 25.38 11.49 14.81
CA ASN A 145 24.91 11.01 16.12
C ASN A 145 24.74 9.48 16.19
N GLY A 146 25.66 8.73 15.58
CA GLY A 146 25.62 7.26 15.54
C GLY A 146 24.62 6.66 14.55
N LYS A 147 23.83 7.48 13.84
CA LYS A 147 22.90 7.04 12.80
C LYS A 147 23.50 7.24 11.40
N PRO A 148 23.41 6.26 10.49
CA PRO A 148 23.88 6.45 9.12
C PRO A 148 23.02 7.48 8.39
N ARG A 149 23.64 8.28 7.51
CA ARG A 149 22.94 9.25 6.68
C ARG A 149 22.12 8.54 5.60
N ILE A 150 20.84 8.88 5.50
CA ILE A 150 19.90 8.33 4.52
C ILE A 150 19.46 9.45 3.58
N LEU A 151 19.40 9.14 2.29
CA LEU A 151 18.77 9.97 1.26
C LEU A 151 17.57 9.22 0.71
N LEU A 152 16.36 9.70 0.98
CA LEU A 152 15.14 9.17 0.38
C LEU A 152 15.01 9.70 -1.05
N LEU A 153 14.91 8.79 -2.00
CA LEU A 153 14.70 9.08 -3.41
C LEU A 153 13.30 8.62 -3.82
N THR A 154 12.54 9.54 -4.39
CA THR A 154 11.26 9.26 -5.05
C THR A 154 11.18 10.04 -6.37
N GLY A 155 10.13 9.84 -7.14
CA GLY A 155 9.93 10.62 -8.36
C GLY A 155 8.66 10.27 -9.11
N SER A 156 8.34 11.08 -10.09
CA SER A 156 7.22 10.90 -11.02
C SER A 156 7.66 11.32 -12.42
N PRO A 157 6.91 10.98 -13.48
CA PRO A 157 7.14 11.55 -14.81
C PRO A 157 7.17 13.09 -14.79
N PRO A 158 7.90 13.74 -15.73
CA PRO A 158 7.95 15.21 -15.86
C PRO A 158 6.61 15.82 -16.30
N ASN A 159 5.86 15.08 -17.10
CA ASN A 159 4.63 15.56 -17.71
C ASN A 159 3.46 15.42 -16.71
N PRO A 160 2.42 16.27 -16.83
CA PRO A 160 1.18 16.09 -16.09
C PRO A 160 0.62 14.69 -16.26
N CYS A 161 -0.07 14.19 -15.23
CA CYS A 161 -0.68 12.88 -15.27
C CYS A 161 -1.79 12.79 -16.35
N ASP A 162 -1.89 11.63 -17.00
CA ASP A 162 -2.97 11.32 -17.95
C ASP A 162 -4.34 11.55 -17.29
N ASN A 163 -4.46 11.06 -16.05
CA ASN A 163 -5.59 11.34 -15.19
C ASN A 163 -5.28 12.57 -14.32
N PRO A 164 -5.99 13.71 -14.49
CA PRO A 164 -5.74 14.95 -13.77
C PRO A 164 -5.66 14.78 -12.24
N ILE A 165 -6.50 13.90 -11.68
CA ILE A 165 -6.52 13.62 -10.24
C ILE A 165 -5.20 13.02 -9.74
N GLY A 166 -4.44 12.38 -10.63
CA GLY A 166 -3.16 11.75 -10.32
C GLY A 166 -2.15 12.74 -9.74
N ASP A 167 -2.05 13.94 -10.31
CA ASP A 167 -1.15 14.99 -9.83
C ASP A 167 -1.46 15.40 -8.38
N HIS A 168 -2.75 15.43 -8.01
CA HIS A 168 -3.15 15.71 -6.62
C HIS A 168 -2.67 14.62 -5.66
N TYR A 169 -2.75 13.34 -6.06
CA TYR A 169 -2.28 12.24 -5.22
C TYR A 169 -0.76 12.11 -5.20
N LEU A 170 -0.05 12.51 -6.26
CA LEU A 170 1.40 12.70 -6.23
C LEU A 170 1.78 13.77 -5.21
N LEU A 171 1.09 14.92 -5.21
CA LEU A 171 1.29 16.00 -4.24
C LEU A 171 1.07 15.53 -2.78
N LYS A 172 -0.01 14.78 -2.54
CA LYS A 172 -0.29 14.21 -1.21
C LYS A 172 0.78 13.20 -0.79
N ALA A 173 1.23 12.35 -1.71
CA ALA A 173 2.27 11.38 -1.44
C ALA A 173 3.62 12.05 -1.10
N ILE A 174 4.00 13.12 -1.81
CA ILE A 174 5.24 13.84 -1.45
C ILE A 174 5.09 14.62 -0.14
N LYS A 175 3.93 15.24 0.16
CA LYS A 175 3.71 15.82 1.50
C LYS A 175 3.89 14.77 2.61
N ASN A 176 3.31 13.58 2.44
CA ASN A 176 3.47 12.47 3.38
C ASN A 176 4.95 12.11 3.61
N LYS A 177 5.73 11.97 2.53
CA LYS A 177 7.17 11.70 2.60
C LYS A 177 7.94 12.86 3.27
N ILE A 178 7.61 14.12 2.95
CA ILE A 178 8.19 15.32 3.57
C ILE A 178 7.97 15.30 5.09
N ASP A 179 6.76 14.97 5.53
CA ASP A 179 6.42 14.93 6.95
C ASP A 179 7.23 13.86 7.69
N TYR A 180 7.29 12.64 7.16
CA TYR A 180 8.11 11.57 7.73
C TYR A 180 9.59 11.96 7.77
N CYS A 181 10.16 12.37 6.64
CA CYS A 181 11.59 12.66 6.56
C CYS A 181 11.99 13.85 7.45
N ARG A 182 11.11 14.86 7.60
CA ARG A 182 11.32 15.97 8.54
C ARG A 182 11.36 15.50 10.00
N ILE A 183 10.48 14.57 10.38
CA ILE A 183 10.45 14.00 11.74
C ILE A 183 11.71 13.19 12.01
N HIS A 184 12.17 12.42 11.02
CA HIS A 184 13.28 11.46 11.16
C HIS A 184 14.66 11.99 10.73
N GLY A 185 14.75 13.24 10.29
CA GLY A 185 16.02 13.86 9.87
C GLY A 185 16.61 13.24 8.59
N ILE A 186 15.75 12.87 7.64
CA ILE A 186 16.12 12.25 6.35
C ILE A 186 16.04 13.31 5.25
N GLU A 187 17.03 13.35 4.36
CA GLU A 187 17.02 14.22 3.18
C GLU A 187 16.18 13.57 2.06
N ILE A 188 15.52 14.38 1.22
CA ILE A 188 14.70 13.90 0.10
C ILE A 188 15.24 14.43 -1.23
N VAL A 189 15.31 13.56 -2.23
CA VAL A 189 15.38 13.91 -3.65
C VAL A 189 14.09 13.47 -4.34
N TYR A 190 13.43 14.42 -5.02
CA TYR A 190 12.29 14.15 -5.90
C TYR A 190 12.72 14.30 -7.35
N ASN A 191 12.79 13.20 -8.10
CA ASN A 191 13.14 13.22 -9.50
C ASN A 191 11.92 13.47 -10.40
N MET A 192 12.03 14.42 -11.32
CA MET A 192 11.10 14.62 -12.44
C MET A 192 11.80 14.53 -13.80
N ALA A 193 13.09 14.18 -13.85
CA ALA A 193 13.86 14.13 -15.09
C ALA A 193 14.01 12.69 -15.62
N HIS A 194 13.92 12.54 -16.94
CA HIS A 194 14.40 11.35 -17.64
C HIS A 194 15.91 11.47 -17.86
N LEU A 195 16.71 10.88 -16.98
CA LEU A 195 18.17 10.87 -17.10
C LEU A 195 18.67 9.99 -18.25
N ASP A 196 17.87 8.99 -18.60
CA ASP A 196 18.16 8.02 -19.65
C ASP A 196 16.84 7.71 -20.37
N LYS A 197 16.80 7.91 -21.69
CA LYS A 197 15.61 7.68 -22.51
C LYS A 197 15.31 6.19 -22.72
N GLU A 198 16.31 5.33 -22.54
CA GLU A 198 16.18 3.88 -22.69
C GLU A 198 15.59 3.23 -21.45
N LEU A 199 15.97 3.74 -20.27
CA LEU A 199 15.42 3.33 -18.98
C LEU A 199 14.25 4.24 -18.56
N ALA A 200 13.17 4.19 -19.32
CA ALA A 200 11.91 4.88 -19.00
C ALA A 200 11.01 4.07 -18.04
N GLY A 201 10.00 4.74 -17.46
CA GLY A 201 9.01 4.10 -16.58
C GLY A 201 9.61 3.62 -15.26
N TYR A 202 9.24 2.42 -14.81
CA TYR A 202 9.73 1.84 -13.55
C TYR A 202 11.25 1.63 -13.53
N TRP A 203 11.90 1.58 -14.70
CA TRP A 203 13.36 1.44 -14.83
C TRP A 203 14.15 2.73 -14.56
N ALA A 204 13.50 3.90 -14.58
CA ALA A 204 14.16 5.20 -14.43
C ALA A 204 14.84 5.39 -13.05
N LYS A 205 14.48 4.56 -12.07
CA LYS A 205 15.10 4.55 -10.75
C LYS A 205 16.58 4.12 -10.78
N LEU A 206 16.97 3.18 -11.65
CA LEU A 206 18.36 2.68 -11.71
C LEU A 206 19.39 3.77 -12.04
N PRO A 207 19.27 4.53 -13.15
CA PRO A 207 20.25 5.57 -13.47
C PRO A 207 20.26 6.69 -12.43
N MET A 208 19.11 7.02 -11.83
CA MET A 208 19.03 8.03 -10.77
C MET A 208 19.72 7.57 -9.48
N ILE A 209 19.50 6.32 -9.02
CA ILE A 209 20.18 5.76 -7.85
C ILE A 209 21.70 5.78 -8.08
N ARG A 210 22.18 5.32 -9.25
CA ARG A 210 23.61 5.38 -9.59
C ARG A 210 24.13 6.81 -9.54
N ARG A 211 23.40 7.77 -10.11
CA ARG A 211 23.80 9.19 -10.13
C ARG A 211 23.93 9.75 -8.71
N LEU A 212 22.98 9.46 -7.83
CA LEU A 212 23.02 9.94 -6.44
C LEU A 212 24.12 9.28 -5.62
N MET A 213 24.36 7.96 -5.78
CA MET A 213 25.48 7.29 -5.12
C MET A 213 26.81 8.00 -5.41
N LEU A 214 27.05 8.33 -6.68
CA LEU A 214 28.30 8.98 -7.11
C LEU A 214 28.39 10.47 -6.75
N SER A 215 27.24 11.15 -6.67
CA SER A 215 27.21 12.59 -6.39
C SER A 215 27.14 12.91 -4.89
N HIS A 216 26.76 11.93 -4.06
CA HIS A 216 26.63 12.06 -2.61
C HIS A 216 27.44 10.97 -1.87
N PRO A 217 28.79 11.04 -1.87
CA PRO A 217 29.63 10.07 -1.16
C PRO A 217 29.40 10.07 0.36
N GLU A 218 28.88 11.17 0.93
CA GLU A 218 28.47 11.28 2.33
C GLU A 218 27.25 10.42 2.68
N VAL A 219 26.41 10.05 1.72
CA VAL A 219 25.21 9.24 1.99
C VAL A 219 25.60 7.79 2.17
N GLU A 220 25.17 7.17 3.27
CA GLU A 220 25.41 5.75 3.53
C GLU A 220 24.32 4.88 2.91
N TRP A 221 23.06 5.32 2.94
CA TRP A 221 21.93 4.61 2.36
C TRP A 221 21.12 5.49 1.40
N ILE A 222 20.94 5.02 0.17
CA ILE A 222 19.91 5.53 -0.74
C ILE A 222 18.65 4.69 -0.51
N TRP A 223 17.55 5.33 -0.12
CA TRP A 223 16.26 4.67 0.07
C TRP A 223 15.33 5.05 -1.08
N TRP A 224 15.12 4.14 -2.02
CA TRP A 224 14.12 4.33 -3.06
C TRP A 224 12.72 4.08 -2.50
N MET A 225 11.77 4.97 -2.78
CA MET A 225 10.36 4.79 -2.47
C MET A 225 9.47 5.28 -3.62
N ASP A 226 8.62 4.42 -4.15
CA ASP A 226 7.70 4.74 -5.25
C ASP A 226 6.75 5.89 -4.87
N SER A 227 6.26 6.61 -5.88
CA SER A 227 5.35 7.75 -5.68
C SER A 227 4.01 7.33 -5.07
N ASP A 228 3.54 6.12 -5.35
CA ASP A 228 2.31 5.51 -4.83
C ASP A 228 2.53 4.68 -3.56
N ALA A 229 3.72 4.74 -2.95
CA ALA A 229 3.95 4.27 -1.59
C ALA A 229 3.85 5.43 -0.59
N MET A 230 3.13 5.24 0.51
CA MET A 230 2.97 6.23 1.59
C MET A 230 3.41 5.66 2.93
N PHE A 231 4.06 6.49 3.74
CA PHE A 231 4.25 6.21 5.16
C PHE A 231 2.93 6.22 5.87
N THR A 232 2.65 5.18 6.64
CA THR A 232 1.46 5.06 7.49
C THR A 232 1.82 4.88 8.96
N ASP A 233 3.09 4.66 9.28
CA ASP A 233 3.64 4.79 10.62
C ASP A 233 4.66 5.94 10.65
N MET A 234 4.27 7.07 11.24
CA MET A 234 5.12 8.26 11.34
C MET A 234 6.12 8.18 12.50
N VAL A 235 6.00 7.19 13.38
CA VAL A 235 6.84 7.01 14.58
C VAL A 235 7.91 5.95 14.33
N PHE A 236 7.60 4.90 13.57
CA PHE A 236 8.53 3.82 13.29
C PHE A 236 9.82 4.31 12.61
N GLU A 237 10.96 3.86 13.12
CA GLU A 237 12.28 4.09 12.54
C GLU A 237 12.88 2.76 12.08
N ILE A 238 13.48 2.75 10.87
CA ILE A 238 14.13 1.57 10.32
C ILE A 238 15.27 1.13 11.24
N PRO A 239 15.31 -0.14 11.72
CA PRO A 239 16.35 -0.61 12.63
C PRO A 239 17.67 -0.90 11.88
N LEU A 240 18.35 0.15 11.38
CA LEU A 240 19.50 0.02 10.45
C LEU A 240 20.68 -0.78 11.00
N SER A 241 20.84 -0.86 12.33
CA SER A 241 21.85 -1.71 12.97
C SER A 241 21.67 -3.20 12.61
N LYS A 242 20.45 -3.65 12.33
CA LYS A 242 20.13 -5.00 11.85
C LYS A 242 20.78 -5.31 10.49
N TYR A 243 21.07 -4.29 9.69
CA TYR A 243 21.53 -4.43 8.30
C TYR A 243 23.01 -4.09 8.11
N ASN A 244 23.79 -3.99 9.18
CA ASN A 244 25.21 -3.62 9.13
C ASN A 244 26.06 -4.46 8.16
N ASN A 245 25.72 -5.74 7.98
CA ASN A 245 26.45 -6.67 7.10
C ASN A 245 25.85 -6.81 5.69
N HIS A 246 24.80 -6.05 5.38
CA HIS A 246 24.04 -6.10 4.14
C HIS A 246 24.15 -4.77 3.37
N ASN A 247 23.91 -4.84 2.07
CA ASN A 247 24.01 -3.71 1.15
C ASN A 247 22.69 -3.45 0.40
N LEU A 248 21.80 -4.44 0.31
CA LEU A 248 20.42 -4.27 -0.15
C LEU A 248 19.47 -4.74 0.94
N VAL A 249 18.51 -3.90 1.32
CA VAL A 249 17.40 -4.26 2.20
C VAL A 249 16.11 -4.08 1.43
N ILE A 250 15.34 -5.17 1.29
CA ILE A 250 14.14 -5.19 0.45
C ILE A 250 13.06 -6.03 1.11
N HIS A 251 11.81 -5.57 1.05
CA HIS A 251 10.70 -6.35 1.59
C HIS A 251 10.43 -7.58 0.75
N GLY A 252 10.16 -8.72 1.37
CA GLY A 252 9.75 -9.91 0.66
C GLY A 252 9.55 -11.13 1.55
N TYR A 253 9.22 -12.26 0.92
CA TYR A 253 8.95 -13.51 1.62
C TYR A 253 9.91 -14.60 1.12
N PRO A 254 10.80 -15.15 1.98
CA PRO A 254 11.76 -16.18 1.57
C PRO A 254 11.13 -17.39 0.89
N ASP A 255 9.99 -17.87 1.36
CA ASP A 255 9.29 -19.03 0.76
C ASP A 255 8.80 -18.71 -0.66
N LEU A 256 8.29 -17.50 -0.88
CA LEU A 256 7.88 -17.05 -2.21
C LEU A 256 9.08 -16.93 -3.15
N LEU A 257 10.24 -16.49 -2.64
CA LEU A 257 11.44 -16.32 -3.43
C LEU A 257 12.06 -17.67 -3.79
N PHE A 258 12.45 -18.46 -2.79
CA PHE A 258 13.30 -19.64 -3.00
C PHE A 258 12.51 -20.88 -3.40
N GLU A 259 11.33 -21.09 -2.82
CA GLU A 259 10.53 -22.29 -3.09
C GLU A 259 9.63 -22.07 -4.30
N GLN A 260 8.90 -20.96 -4.32
CA GLN A 260 7.89 -20.71 -5.35
C GLN A 260 8.42 -19.98 -6.58
N LYS A 261 9.56 -19.27 -6.46
CA LYS A 261 10.11 -18.39 -7.51
C LYS A 261 9.06 -17.42 -8.04
N SER A 262 8.28 -16.82 -7.13
CA SER A 262 7.17 -15.93 -7.47
C SER A 262 7.67 -14.55 -7.88
N TRP A 263 7.04 -13.94 -8.88
CA TRP A 263 7.36 -12.57 -9.31
C TRP A 263 6.98 -11.47 -8.30
N ILE A 264 6.19 -11.82 -7.27
CA ILE A 264 5.85 -10.95 -6.14
C ILE A 264 6.60 -11.33 -4.86
N ALA A 265 7.67 -12.12 -4.97
CA ALA A 265 8.44 -12.58 -3.82
C ALA A 265 9.16 -11.44 -3.08
N LEU A 266 9.57 -10.40 -3.83
CA LEU A 266 10.20 -9.19 -3.34
C LEU A 266 9.44 -7.98 -3.91
N ASN A 267 9.52 -6.81 -3.27
CA ASN A 267 8.96 -5.57 -3.82
C ASN A 267 10.02 -4.48 -4.00
N THR A 268 10.17 -3.97 -5.23
CA THR A 268 11.14 -2.91 -5.57
C THR A 268 10.55 -1.50 -5.53
N GLY A 269 9.42 -1.32 -4.84
CA GLY A 269 8.83 0.00 -4.62
C GLY A 269 9.22 0.66 -3.31
N SER A 270 9.91 -0.06 -2.42
CA SER A 270 10.54 0.51 -1.21
C SER A 270 11.70 -0.39 -0.79
N PHE A 271 12.93 0.11 -0.97
CA PHE A 271 14.15 -0.63 -0.63
C PHE A 271 15.33 0.31 -0.35
N LEU A 272 16.32 -0.20 0.37
CA LEU A 272 17.55 0.55 0.70
C LEU A 272 18.76 -0.05 -0.01
N PHE A 273 19.58 0.81 -0.61
CA PHE A 273 20.91 0.49 -1.09
C PHE A 273 21.99 1.18 -0.28
N ARG A 274 23.01 0.43 0.14
CA ARG A 274 24.22 1.01 0.71
C ARG A 274 25.05 1.65 -0.40
N ASN A 275 25.59 2.85 -0.16
CA ASN A 275 26.51 3.50 -1.09
C ASN A 275 27.88 2.82 -1.07
N CYS A 276 28.02 1.79 -1.89
CA CYS A 276 29.22 0.97 -1.97
C CYS A 276 29.37 0.35 -3.37
N LYS A 277 30.57 -0.16 -3.63
CA LYS A 277 30.96 -0.81 -4.89
C LYS A 277 30.02 -1.96 -5.27
N TRP A 278 29.65 -2.78 -4.29
CA TRP A 278 28.74 -3.91 -4.48
C TRP A 278 27.39 -3.47 -5.06
N SER A 279 26.83 -2.36 -4.56
CA SER A 279 25.54 -1.85 -5.04
C SER A 279 25.64 -1.31 -6.47
N LEU A 280 26.75 -0.65 -6.82
CA LEU A 280 27.00 -0.21 -8.20
C LEU A 280 27.10 -1.40 -9.16
N ASP A 281 27.76 -2.49 -8.75
CA ASP A 281 27.83 -3.72 -9.55
C ASP A 281 26.48 -4.40 -9.70
N LEU A 282 25.64 -4.38 -8.66
CA LEU A 282 24.29 -4.91 -8.76
C LEU A 282 23.43 -4.09 -9.73
N LEU A 283 23.54 -2.75 -9.71
CA LEU A 283 22.83 -1.89 -10.67
C LEU A 283 23.24 -2.22 -12.12
N ASP A 284 24.53 -2.43 -12.37
CA ASP A 284 25.04 -2.86 -13.69
C ASP A 284 24.48 -4.23 -14.11
N ALA A 285 24.32 -5.17 -13.18
CA ALA A 285 23.77 -6.50 -13.44
C ALA A 285 22.24 -6.50 -13.58
N TRP A 286 21.55 -5.52 -13.01
CA TRP A 286 20.09 -5.40 -13.01
C TRP A 286 19.57 -4.67 -14.25
N ALA A 287 20.29 -3.66 -14.73
CA ALA A 287 19.92 -2.84 -15.88
C ALA A 287 19.68 -3.57 -17.23
N PRO A 288 20.32 -4.70 -17.58
CA PRO A 288 20.29 -5.23 -18.95
C PRO A 288 18.91 -5.60 -19.51
N MET A 289 17.93 -5.88 -18.65
CA MET A 289 16.54 -6.17 -19.06
C MET A 289 15.65 -4.93 -19.20
N GLY A 290 16.19 -3.75 -18.85
CA GLY A 290 15.45 -2.50 -18.80
C GLY A 290 15.33 -1.66 -20.07
N PRO A 291 16.26 -1.68 -21.05
CA PRO A 291 16.16 -0.80 -22.21
C PRO A 291 14.90 -1.03 -23.04
N LYS A 292 14.11 0.02 -23.30
CA LYS A 292 12.79 -0.05 -23.97
C LYS A 292 12.86 -0.69 -25.37
N GLY A 293 11.70 -1.13 -25.87
CA GLY A 293 11.59 -1.80 -27.17
C GLY A 293 11.93 -3.30 -27.11
N PRO A 294 12.52 -3.88 -28.19
CA PRO A 294 12.68 -5.32 -28.33
C PRO A 294 13.42 -6.00 -27.17
N ILE A 295 14.40 -5.32 -26.55
CA ILE A 295 15.17 -5.86 -25.43
C ILE A 295 14.25 -6.13 -24.23
N ARG A 296 13.47 -5.13 -23.81
CA ARG A 296 12.55 -5.26 -22.68
C ARG A 296 11.38 -6.21 -22.97
N GLU A 297 10.89 -6.24 -24.21
CA GLU A 297 9.84 -7.17 -24.64
C GLU A 297 10.30 -8.64 -24.57
N GLU A 298 11.47 -8.97 -25.14
CA GLU A 298 12.02 -10.32 -25.09
C GLU A 298 12.41 -10.73 -23.67
N ALA A 299 12.99 -9.82 -22.88
CA ALA A 299 13.24 -10.06 -21.46
C ALA A 299 11.94 -10.35 -20.70
N GLY A 300 10.84 -9.66 -21.01
CA GLY A 300 9.52 -9.92 -20.43
C GLY A 300 9.04 -11.36 -20.67
N LYS A 301 9.30 -11.93 -21.86
CA LYS A 301 8.99 -13.33 -22.17
C LYS A 301 9.85 -14.28 -21.33
N ILE A 302 11.14 -14.00 -21.17
CA ILE A 302 12.05 -14.79 -20.32
C ILE A 302 11.56 -14.77 -18.87
N LEU A 303 11.22 -13.60 -18.33
CA LEU A 303 10.74 -13.46 -16.95
C LEU A 303 9.42 -14.21 -16.74
N THR A 304 8.49 -14.10 -17.68
CA THR A 304 7.20 -14.81 -17.63
C THR A 304 7.38 -16.33 -17.65
N ALA A 305 8.36 -16.84 -18.40
CA ALA A 305 8.65 -18.26 -18.47
C ALA A 305 9.33 -18.81 -17.20
N ASN A 306 10.01 -17.96 -16.43
CA ASN A 306 10.84 -18.38 -15.29
C ASN A 306 10.27 -18.02 -13.91
N LEU A 307 9.33 -17.07 -13.83
CA LEU A 307 8.77 -16.60 -12.56
C LEU A 307 7.30 -16.99 -12.44
N LYS A 308 6.97 -17.66 -11.33
CA LYS A 308 5.63 -18.17 -11.06
C LYS A 308 4.64 -17.03 -10.88
N GLY A 309 3.52 -17.10 -11.61
CA GLY A 309 2.39 -16.19 -11.48
C GLY A 309 2.57 -14.84 -12.16
N ARG A 310 3.68 -14.61 -12.89
CA ARG A 310 3.90 -13.37 -13.65
C ARG A 310 2.98 -13.33 -14.88
N PRO A 311 2.17 -12.30 -15.08
CA PRO A 311 1.42 -12.14 -16.33
C PRO A 311 2.34 -11.80 -17.51
N ALA A 312 1.83 -11.94 -18.74
CA ALA A 312 2.58 -11.62 -19.95
C ALA A 312 2.57 -10.12 -20.24
N PHE A 313 3.69 -9.45 -19.97
CA PHE A 313 3.98 -8.06 -20.31
C PHE A 313 5.50 -7.84 -20.35
N GLU A 314 5.93 -6.65 -20.82
CA GLU A 314 7.33 -6.21 -20.86
C GLU A 314 8.07 -6.44 -19.53
N ALA A 315 9.40 -6.58 -19.58
CA ALA A 315 10.21 -6.70 -18.36
C ALA A 315 10.05 -5.50 -17.41
N ASP A 316 9.85 -5.79 -16.14
CA ASP A 316 9.82 -4.85 -15.02
C ASP A 316 11.05 -5.05 -14.10
N ASP A 317 11.42 -3.99 -13.39
CA ASP A 317 12.58 -3.97 -12.51
C ASP A 317 12.44 -5.01 -11.38
N GLN A 318 11.25 -5.18 -10.80
CA GLN A 318 10.99 -6.15 -9.72
C GLN A 318 11.28 -7.60 -10.16
N SER A 319 10.67 -8.01 -11.27
CA SER A 319 10.85 -9.35 -11.83
C SER A 319 12.29 -9.59 -12.25
N ALA A 320 12.94 -8.59 -12.87
CA ALA A 320 14.34 -8.69 -13.26
C ALA A 320 15.27 -8.88 -12.06
N LEU A 321 15.03 -8.17 -10.95
CA LEU A 321 15.82 -8.34 -9.73
C LEU A 321 15.62 -9.74 -9.12
N ILE A 322 14.37 -10.19 -9.02
CA ILE A 322 14.06 -11.53 -8.51
C ILE A 322 14.75 -12.60 -9.36
N TYR A 323 14.65 -12.49 -10.69
CA TYR A 323 15.30 -13.41 -11.61
C TYR A 323 16.83 -13.41 -11.45
N LEU A 324 17.45 -12.23 -11.36
CA LEU A 324 18.89 -12.06 -11.14
C LEU A 324 19.35 -12.72 -9.83
N LEU A 325 18.66 -12.43 -8.72
CA LEU A 325 19.00 -12.96 -7.40
C LEU A 325 18.82 -14.48 -7.30
N LEU A 326 17.86 -15.04 -8.04
CA LEU A 326 17.67 -16.49 -8.15
C LEU A 326 18.74 -17.15 -9.04
N ALA A 327 19.08 -16.53 -10.16
CA ALA A 327 20.02 -17.07 -11.12
C ALA A 327 21.49 -16.97 -10.66
N GLN A 328 21.82 -15.92 -9.90
CA GLN A 328 23.17 -15.62 -9.42
C GLN A 328 23.22 -15.55 -7.89
N LYS A 329 22.51 -16.47 -7.22
CA LYS A 329 22.34 -16.50 -5.76
C LYS A 329 23.66 -16.38 -5.01
N ASP A 330 24.66 -17.18 -5.38
CA ASP A 330 25.96 -17.26 -4.70
C ASP A 330 26.78 -15.96 -4.82
N GLN A 331 26.47 -15.13 -5.82
CA GLN A 331 27.16 -13.87 -6.06
C GLN A 331 26.54 -12.70 -5.27
N TRP A 332 25.23 -12.71 -5.05
CA TRP A 332 24.50 -11.53 -4.55
C TRP A 332 23.85 -11.72 -3.18
N MET A 333 23.31 -12.91 -2.89
CA MET A 333 22.39 -13.06 -1.75
C MET A 333 23.05 -12.93 -0.38
N ASP A 334 24.37 -13.02 -0.27
CA ASP A 334 25.12 -12.81 0.98
C ASP A 334 25.01 -11.36 1.51
N LYS A 335 24.73 -10.40 0.61
CA LYS A 335 24.56 -8.98 0.93
C LYS A 335 23.12 -8.48 0.81
N VAL A 336 22.17 -9.35 0.50
CA VAL A 336 20.73 -9.01 0.42
C VAL A 336 20.02 -9.43 1.70
N TYR A 337 19.37 -8.49 2.36
CA TYR A 337 18.46 -8.75 3.47
C TYR A 337 17.01 -8.72 2.97
N ILE A 338 16.31 -9.84 3.10
CA ILE A 338 14.88 -9.94 2.83
C ILE A 338 14.13 -9.61 4.12
N GLU A 339 13.54 -8.42 4.19
CA GLU A 339 12.78 -7.97 5.35
C GLU A 339 11.32 -8.44 5.28
N ASN A 340 10.85 -9.00 6.39
CA ASN A 340 9.48 -9.50 6.54
C ASN A 340 8.92 -9.33 7.97
N GLN A 341 9.63 -8.62 8.85
CA GLN A 341 9.19 -8.38 10.23
C GLN A 341 8.36 -7.10 10.38
N TYR A 342 8.45 -6.20 9.41
CA TYR A 342 7.62 -5.00 9.31
C TYR A 342 7.41 -4.66 7.84
N TYR A 343 6.41 -3.84 7.54
CA TYR A 343 6.05 -3.48 6.17
C TYR A 343 6.94 -2.37 5.62
N LEU A 344 8.20 -2.69 5.31
CA LEU A 344 9.02 -1.84 4.43
C LEU A 344 8.32 -1.62 3.08
N HIS A 345 7.50 -2.59 2.66
CA HIS A 345 6.42 -2.47 1.69
C HIS A 345 5.19 -3.22 2.21
N GLY A 346 4.04 -2.56 2.31
CA GLY A 346 2.78 -3.18 2.67
C GLY A 346 1.76 -3.12 1.54
N TYR A 347 1.25 -4.27 1.10
CA TYR A 347 0.25 -4.34 0.03
C TYR A 347 -1.10 -3.77 0.49
N TRP A 348 -1.49 -2.65 -0.12
CA TRP A 348 -2.60 -1.82 0.35
C TRP A 348 -3.93 -2.55 0.55
N ALA A 349 -4.30 -3.46 -0.36
CA ALA A 349 -5.60 -4.12 -0.33
C ALA A 349 -5.82 -4.99 0.93
N GLY A 350 -4.74 -5.45 1.58
CA GLY A 350 -4.82 -6.18 2.85
C GLY A 350 -4.76 -5.29 4.10
N LEU A 351 -4.54 -3.98 3.94
CA LEU A 351 -4.23 -3.05 5.03
C LEU A 351 -5.28 -1.96 5.21
N VAL A 352 -5.74 -1.35 4.12
CA VAL A 352 -6.52 -0.10 4.19
C VAL A 352 -7.86 -0.24 4.89
N ASP A 353 -8.49 -1.42 4.83
CA ASP A 353 -9.78 -1.70 5.49
C ASP A 353 -9.62 -1.99 7.00
N ARG A 354 -8.38 -2.13 7.48
CA ARG A 354 -8.07 -2.42 8.88
C ARG A 354 -7.67 -1.18 9.66
N TYR A 355 -7.59 0.00 9.05
CA TYR A 355 -7.11 1.21 9.73
C TYR A 355 -7.93 1.61 10.96
N GLU A 356 -9.26 1.49 10.91
CA GLU A 356 -10.10 1.78 12.07
C GLU A 356 -9.82 0.79 13.22
N GLU A 357 -9.65 -0.50 12.90
CA GLU A 357 -9.23 -1.51 13.89
C GLU A 357 -7.87 -1.15 14.49
N MET A 358 -6.92 -0.71 13.66
CA MET A 358 -5.57 -0.33 14.10
C MET A 358 -5.59 0.87 15.04
N ILE A 359 -6.40 1.89 14.73
CA ILE A 359 -6.61 3.07 15.57
C ILE A 359 -7.21 2.69 16.93
N GLU A 360 -8.14 1.73 16.96
CA GLU A 360 -8.81 1.31 18.19
C GLU A 360 -7.90 0.44 19.09
N LYS A 361 -7.14 -0.48 18.50
CA LYS A 361 -6.44 -1.54 19.25
C LYS A 361 -4.95 -1.31 19.45
N TYR A 362 -4.31 -0.52 18.59
CA TYR A 362 -2.85 -0.39 18.53
C TYR A 362 -2.41 1.08 18.57
N HIS A 363 -1.14 1.32 18.28
CA HIS A 363 -0.52 2.63 18.23
C HIS A 363 0.61 2.64 17.18
N PRO A 364 0.99 3.82 16.65
CA PRO A 364 2.15 3.94 15.76
C PRO A 364 3.46 3.60 16.49
N GLY A 365 4.48 3.24 15.73
CA GLY A 365 5.80 2.79 16.18
C GLY A 365 6.04 1.29 16.04
N LEU A 366 5.06 0.53 15.51
CA LEU A 366 5.14 -0.94 15.38
C LEU A 366 5.64 -1.37 14.00
N GLY A 367 5.23 -0.66 12.94
CA GLY A 367 5.64 -0.90 11.56
C GLY A 367 5.07 -2.15 10.86
N ASP A 368 4.37 -3.03 11.56
CA ASP A 368 3.89 -4.34 11.08
C ASP A 368 2.35 -4.40 10.89
N GLU A 369 1.73 -5.60 10.92
CA GLU A 369 0.27 -5.76 10.73
C GLU A 369 -0.63 -5.10 11.77
N ARG A 370 -0.04 -4.60 12.86
CA ARG A 370 -0.73 -3.85 13.91
C ARG A 370 -0.74 -2.35 13.60
N TRP A 371 0.28 -1.85 12.90
CA TRP A 371 0.37 -0.49 12.39
C TRP A 371 1.40 -0.43 11.25
N PRO A 372 0.98 -0.52 9.98
CA PRO A 372 1.91 -0.75 8.88
C PRO A 372 2.83 0.45 8.66
N PHE A 373 4.13 0.18 8.48
CA PHE A 373 5.10 1.23 8.21
C PHE A 373 4.83 1.93 6.87
N VAL A 374 4.76 1.15 5.79
CA VAL A 374 4.44 1.63 4.44
C VAL A 374 3.18 0.95 3.92
N THR A 375 2.24 1.75 3.41
CA THR A 375 1.15 1.27 2.56
C THR A 375 1.45 1.64 1.11
N HIS A 376 1.55 0.63 0.25
CA HIS A 376 1.95 0.77 -1.15
C HIS A 376 0.81 0.38 -2.09
N PHE A 377 0.37 1.33 -2.92
CA PHE A 377 -0.78 1.24 -3.82
C PHE A 377 -0.47 0.57 -5.17
N VAL A 378 0.26 -0.54 -5.11
CA VAL A 378 0.63 -1.35 -6.29
C VAL A 378 -0.60 -1.66 -7.14
N GLY A 379 -0.50 -1.38 -8.43
CA GLY A 379 -1.55 -1.61 -9.42
C GLY A 379 -2.58 -0.47 -9.56
N CYS A 380 -2.58 0.54 -8.67
CA CYS A 380 -3.51 1.66 -8.77
C CYS A 380 -3.16 2.67 -9.86
N LYS A 381 -1.86 2.90 -10.11
CA LYS A 381 -1.33 3.77 -11.17
C LYS A 381 -2.09 5.11 -11.30
N PRO A 382 -2.18 5.91 -10.22
CA PRO A 382 -3.06 7.10 -10.19
C PRO A 382 -2.72 8.16 -11.23
N CYS A 383 -1.47 8.18 -11.71
CA CYS A 383 -1.00 9.11 -12.73
C CYS A 383 -1.17 8.60 -14.17
N GLY A 384 -1.35 7.28 -14.35
CA GLY A 384 -1.47 6.66 -15.66
C GLY A 384 -2.92 6.47 -16.10
N SER A 385 -3.10 6.07 -17.35
CA SER A 385 -4.39 5.80 -17.99
C SER A 385 -4.95 4.39 -17.75
N TYR A 386 -4.14 3.44 -17.24
CA TYR A 386 -4.55 2.06 -17.00
C TYR A 386 -4.08 1.57 -15.63
N GLY A 387 -4.98 1.00 -14.83
CA GLY A 387 -4.72 0.41 -13.51
C GLY A 387 -5.34 -1.00 -13.39
N ASP A 388 -4.79 -1.82 -12.50
CA ASP A 388 -5.26 -3.20 -12.25
C ASP A 388 -6.49 -3.22 -11.32
N TYR A 389 -6.79 -2.10 -10.67
CA TYR A 389 -7.90 -1.92 -9.75
C TYR A 389 -8.82 -0.76 -10.19
N PRO A 390 -10.09 -0.76 -9.76
CA PRO A 390 -10.99 0.37 -9.99
C PRO A 390 -10.41 1.66 -9.43
N VAL A 391 -10.34 2.70 -10.28
CA VAL A 391 -9.76 4.02 -9.91
C VAL A 391 -10.41 4.58 -8.65
N GLU A 392 -11.73 4.51 -8.53
CA GLU A 392 -12.45 5.00 -7.34
C GLU A 392 -11.98 4.30 -6.05
N GLN A 393 -11.82 2.97 -6.09
CA GLN A 393 -11.34 2.20 -4.93
C GLN A 393 -9.93 2.61 -4.54
N CYS A 394 -9.05 2.81 -5.53
CA CYS A 394 -7.69 3.28 -5.33
C CYS A 394 -7.65 4.65 -4.68
N LEU A 395 -8.33 5.65 -5.27
CA LEU A 395 -8.33 7.02 -4.74
C LEU A 395 -8.92 7.07 -3.33
N ARG A 396 -10.05 6.40 -3.09
CA ARG A 396 -10.66 6.27 -1.75
C ARG A 396 -9.69 5.67 -0.73
N SER A 397 -8.92 4.66 -1.13
CA SER A 397 -7.97 3.98 -0.25
C SER A 397 -6.70 4.80 -0.01
N MET A 398 -6.21 5.52 -1.03
CA MET A 398 -5.12 6.49 -0.91
C MET A 398 -5.49 7.65 0.01
N GLU A 399 -6.72 8.16 -0.08
CA GLU A 399 -7.24 9.19 0.82
C GLU A 399 -7.20 8.70 2.28
N ARG A 400 -7.65 7.46 2.53
CA ARG A 400 -7.61 6.84 3.85
C ARG A 400 -6.19 6.70 4.38
N ALA A 401 -5.26 6.18 3.58
CA ALA A 401 -3.86 6.02 4.00
C ALA A 401 -3.19 7.36 4.28
N PHE A 402 -3.40 8.37 3.44
CA PHE A 402 -2.90 9.70 3.66
C PHE A 402 -3.44 10.28 4.98
N ASN A 403 -4.75 10.25 5.21
CA ASN A 403 -5.35 10.80 6.43
C ASN A 403 -4.99 9.99 7.69
N PHE A 404 -4.79 8.67 7.57
CA PHE A 404 -4.30 7.80 8.64
C PHE A 404 -2.91 8.22 9.10
N ALA A 405 -2.05 8.56 8.15
CA ALA A 405 -0.71 9.07 8.41
C ALA A 405 -0.72 10.54 8.88
N ASP A 406 -1.44 11.42 8.19
CA ASP A 406 -1.49 12.86 8.48
C ASP A 406 -2.13 13.13 9.84
N ASN A 407 -3.03 12.26 10.33
CA ASN A 407 -3.52 12.32 11.71
C ASN A 407 -2.41 12.24 12.76
N GLN A 408 -1.33 11.49 12.51
CA GLN A 408 -0.20 11.39 13.44
C GLN A 408 0.59 12.71 13.47
N VAL A 409 0.67 13.41 12.33
CA VAL A 409 1.31 14.74 12.20
C VAL A 409 0.42 15.83 12.81
N LEU A 410 -0.86 15.88 12.43
CA LEU A 410 -1.84 16.86 12.91
C LEU A 410 -2.03 16.81 14.42
N LYS A 411 -1.92 15.62 15.03
CA LYS A 411 -2.03 15.42 16.48
C LYS A 411 -1.02 16.28 17.25
N LEU A 412 0.19 16.48 16.71
CA LEU A 412 1.23 17.34 17.29
C LEU A 412 0.74 18.79 17.45
N TYR A 413 -0.12 19.23 16.52
CA TYR A 413 -0.68 20.58 16.48
C TYR A 413 -2.08 20.67 17.11
N GLY A 414 -2.64 19.58 17.63
CA GLY A 414 -3.95 19.57 18.29
C GLY A 414 -5.13 19.44 17.33
N PHE A 415 -4.89 18.88 16.15
CA PHE A 415 -5.90 18.60 15.15
C PHE A 415 -5.95 17.12 14.78
N GLY A 416 -7.02 16.73 14.10
CA GLY A 416 -7.13 15.46 13.40
C GLY A 416 -8.25 15.55 12.36
N HIS A 417 -8.21 14.67 11.36
CA HIS A 417 -9.28 14.53 10.38
C HIS A 417 -10.60 14.15 11.05
N ARG A 418 -11.72 14.59 10.48
CA ARG A 418 -13.06 14.20 10.96
C ARG A 418 -13.34 12.72 10.77
N GLY A 419 -12.73 12.11 9.76
CA GLY A 419 -12.69 10.68 9.46
C GLY A 419 -11.66 10.41 8.37
N LEU A 420 -11.29 9.15 8.14
CA LEU A 420 -10.20 8.82 7.20
C LEU A 420 -10.52 9.15 5.73
N LEU A 421 -11.78 9.39 5.38
CA LEU A 421 -12.20 9.86 4.05
C LEU A 421 -12.45 11.36 3.96
N SER A 422 -12.35 12.08 5.08
CA SER A 422 -12.69 13.50 5.10
C SER A 422 -11.44 14.37 5.03
N PRO A 423 -11.35 15.31 4.07
CA PRO A 423 -10.26 16.28 4.04
C PRO A 423 -10.41 17.32 5.16
N LYS A 424 -11.59 17.40 5.78
CA LYS A 424 -11.90 18.35 6.86
C LYS A 424 -11.23 17.91 8.16
N ILE A 425 -10.52 18.84 8.77
CA ILE A 425 -9.93 18.67 10.10
C ILE A 425 -10.88 19.19 11.20
N LYS A 426 -10.67 18.69 12.42
CA LYS A 426 -11.29 19.15 13.66
C LYS A 426 -10.22 19.33 14.72
N ARG A 427 -10.46 20.24 15.66
CA ARG A 427 -9.64 20.35 16.87
C ARG A 427 -9.88 19.14 17.76
N ILE A 428 -8.81 18.62 18.35
CA ILE A 428 -8.85 17.51 19.31
C ILE A 428 -8.44 17.95 20.73
N ARG A 429 -8.00 19.20 20.89
CA ARG A 429 -7.72 19.82 22.18
C ARG A 429 -8.11 21.30 22.19
N ASN A 430 -8.38 21.85 23.37
CA ASN A 430 -8.65 23.27 23.56
C ASN A 430 -7.37 24.09 23.33
N GLU A 431 -7.56 25.35 22.94
CA GLU A 431 -6.44 26.30 22.87
C GLU A 431 -5.93 26.62 24.27
N THR A 432 -4.63 26.86 24.35
CA THR A 432 -3.95 27.28 25.58
C THR A 432 -3.05 28.45 25.27
N VAL A 433 -2.94 29.38 26.22
CA VAL A 433 -1.96 30.47 26.20
C VAL A 433 -0.57 30.00 26.65
N THR A 434 -0.47 28.76 27.13
CA THR A 434 0.78 28.12 27.59
C THR A 434 1.11 26.85 26.78
N PRO A 435 1.32 26.96 25.45
CA PRO A 435 1.49 25.78 24.58
C PRO A 435 2.73 24.93 24.87
N LEU A 436 3.69 25.45 25.64
CA LEU A 436 4.93 24.74 26.00
C LEU A 436 4.87 23.97 27.33
N GLU A 437 3.79 24.09 28.11
CA GLU A 437 3.67 23.40 29.41
C GLU A 437 3.41 21.89 29.27
N TYR A 438 2.76 21.48 28.17
CA TYR A 438 2.27 20.10 27.98
C TYR A 438 2.97 19.38 26.81
N VAL A 439 4.18 19.81 26.46
CA VAL A 439 4.94 19.30 25.31
C VAL A 439 5.17 17.79 25.39
N ASP A 440 5.60 17.31 26.55
CA ASP A 440 5.90 15.89 26.77
C ASP A 440 4.62 15.05 26.86
N GLN A 441 3.55 15.62 27.43
CA GLN A 441 2.24 14.96 27.49
C GLN A 441 1.63 14.73 26.10
N PHE A 442 1.92 15.62 25.16
CA PHE A 442 1.38 15.57 23.79
C PHE A 442 2.39 15.04 22.77
N ASP A 443 3.55 14.55 23.22
CA ASP A 443 4.60 13.96 22.39
C ASP A 443 5.05 14.88 21.23
N ILE A 444 5.06 16.20 21.48
CA ILE A 444 5.32 17.20 20.43
C ILE A 444 6.80 17.19 19.99
N ARG A 445 7.70 16.59 20.81
CA ARG A 445 9.15 16.55 20.60
C ARG A 445 9.69 15.12 20.43
N HIS A 446 9.03 14.30 19.61
CA HIS A 446 9.53 12.96 19.24
C HIS A 446 11.04 12.91 18.92
N SER A 447 11.66 14.01 18.46
CA SER A 447 13.07 14.08 18.07
C SER A 447 14.11 14.35 19.17
N VAL A 448 13.74 14.59 20.44
CA VAL A 448 14.72 15.01 21.49
C VAL A 448 15.06 13.93 22.52
N HIS A 449 14.27 12.86 22.64
CA HIS A 449 14.57 11.79 23.60
C HIS A 449 15.37 10.63 23.00
N GLY A 450 16.55 10.99 22.48
CA GLY A 450 17.69 10.08 22.32
C GLY A 450 18.60 10.07 23.55
N ASN A 451 18.07 10.25 24.76
CA ASN A 451 18.81 10.10 26.01
C ASN A 451 17.88 9.68 27.15
N SER A 452 18.30 8.63 27.88
CA SER A 452 17.65 7.93 29.03
C SER A 452 16.68 6.83 28.58
N ARG A 453 17.00 5.52 28.64
CA ARG A 453 17.84 4.73 29.56
C ARG A 453 18.50 3.56 28.84
#